data_AF-A0A1B9E7X5-F1
#
_entry.id   AF-A0A1B9E7X5-F1
#
_cell.length_a   1.000
_cell.length_b   1.000
_cell.length_c   1.000
_cell.angle_alpha   90.00
_cell.angle_beta   90.00
_cell.angle_gamma   90.00
#
_symmetry.space_group_name_H-M   'P 1'
#
loop_
_entity.id
_entity.type
_entity.pdbx_description
1 polymer ?
#
loop_
_entity_poly.entity_id
_entity_poly.type
_entity_poly.pdbx_seq_one_letter_code
_entity_poly.pdbx_strand_id
1 'polypeptide(L)'
;MKKLLLITLILTFITTYSQEEKTQMISKFDYSEDNREYVMENFLGIEKLDFSFTNSEKLIGKNFKITLRKYKNGEIEIEKIVINTKGEGLPTINKDFKFSLITQQILNNEKIAFFFPAFFNKQIFEVNKKFKDGTMLLREVNGGYEKINFEIGKEIQIALITPPNDNPDKGNLGYCEVSKGNIDVEKWYEKYKISEFFLIYLIVEE
;
A
#
# COMPACT_ATOMS: atom_id res chain seq x y z
N MET A 1 37.08 -50.76 9.05
CA MET A 1 36.83 -49.82 7.92
C MET A 1 35.35 -49.62 7.55
N LYS A 2 34.43 -50.57 7.83
CA LYS A 2 32.99 -50.42 7.50
C LYS A 2 32.16 -49.49 8.39
N LYS A 3 32.64 -49.09 9.57
CA LYS A 3 31.90 -48.21 10.51
C LYS A 3 32.13 -46.71 10.31
N LEU A 4 33.17 -46.30 9.59
CA LEU A 4 33.48 -44.88 9.35
C LEU A 4 32.70 -44.28 8.17
N LEU A 5 32.16 -45.13 7.28
CA LEU A 5 31.43 -44.75 6.08
C LEU A 5 29.96 -44.38 6.34
N LEU A 6 29.42 -44.73 7.52
CA LEU A 6 28.03 -44.44 7.88
C LEU A 6 27.86 -43.04 8.49
N ILE A 7 28.92 -42.49 9.09
CA ILE A 7 28.87 -41.20 9.80
C ILE A 7 28.96 -40.03 8.80
N THR A 8 29.67 -40.20 7.69
CA THR A 8 29.75 -39.19 6.62
C THR A 8 28.46 -39.05 5.80
N LEU A 9 27.56 -40.05 5.81
CA LEU A 9 26.29 -39.99 5.09
C LEU A 9 25.17 -39.28 5.87
N ILE A 10 25.32 -39.13 7.19
CA ILE A 10 24.32 -38.46 8.05
C ILE A 10 24.54 -36.94 8.09
N LEU A 11 25.76 -36.46 7.83
CA LEU A 11 26.08 -35.02 7.81
C LEU A 11 25.72 -34.31 6.51
N THR A 12 25.35 -35.01 5.44
CA THR A 12 24.94 -34.38 4.16
C THR A 12 23.47 -33.97 4.12
N PHE A 13 22.69 -34.20 5.17
CA PHE A 13 21.25 -33.92 5.19
C PHE A 13 20.84 -32.59 5.86
N ILE A 14 21.77 -31.79 6.40
CA ILE A 14 21.40 -30.64 7.27
C ILE A 14 21.67 -29.27 6.65
N THR A 15 21.94 -29.18 5.35
CA THR A 15 22.09 -27.87 4.68
C THR A 15 21.14 -27.71 3.49
N THR A 16 19.87 -28.08 3.66
CA THR A 16 18.82 -27.36 2.92
C THR A 16 18.69 -25.99 3.59
N TYR A 17 19.51 -25.04 3.14
CA TYR A 17 19.15 -23.63 3.18
C TYR A 17 17.86 -23.52 2.36
N SER A 18 16.71 -23.72 3.00
CA SER A 18 15.46 -23.20 2.47
C SER A 18 15.71 -21.71 2.32
N GLN A 19 15.81 -21.24 1.08
CA GLN A 19 15.71 -19.81 0.81
C GLN A 19 14.34 -19.43 1.34
N GLU A 20 14.36 -18.77 2.49
CA GLU A 20 13.14 -18.36 3.15
C GLU A 20 12.48 -17.33 2.24
N GLU A 21 11.45 -17.76 1.52
CA GLU A 21 10.80 -16.86 0.57
C GLU A 21 10.22 -15.69 1.35
N LYS A 22 10.62 -14.48 0.95
CA LYS A 22 10.12 -13.26 1.57
C LYS A 22 8.63 -13.18 1.33
N THR A 23 7.88 -12.78 2.35
CA THR A 23 6.49 -12.35 2.16
C THR A 23 6.51 -11.08 1.32
N GLN A 24 5.67 -11.03 0.29
CA GLN A 24 5.61 -9.88 -0.59
C GLN A 24 4.17 -9.41 -0.77
N MET A 25 3.98 -8.11 -0.73
CA MET A 25 2.70 -7.47 -1.03
C MET A 25 2.63 -7.13 -2.51
N ILE A 26 1.46 -7.38 -3.09
CA ILE A 26 1.11 -7.06 -4.47
C ILE A 26 -0.06 -6.08 -4.41
N SER A 27 0.13 -4.91 -5.02
CA SER A 27 -0.95 -3.97 -5.34
C SER A 27 -1.31 -4.12 -6.82
N LYS A 28 -2.59 -3.98 -7.16
CA LYS A 28 -3.07 -3.89 -8.54
C LYS A 28 -4.31 -3.01 -8.63
N PHE A 29 -4.35 -2.15 -9.64
CA PHE A 29 -5.58 -1.49 -10.02
C PHE A 29 -6.51 -2.43 -10.78
N ASP A 30 -7.81 -2.22 -10.62
CA ASP A 30 -8.86 -2.97 -11.31
C ASP A 30 -9.10 -2.38 -12.72
N TYR A 31 -8.16 -2.61 -13.63
CA TYR A 31 -8.21 -2.13 -15.02
C TYR A 31 -8.78 -3.21 -15.95
N SER A 32 -10.11 -3.24 -16.13
CA SER A 32 -10.74 -4.06 -17.17
C SER A 32 -11.54 -3.14 -18.11
N GLU A 33 -11.01 -2.86 -19.29
CA GLU A 33 -11.61 -1.94 -20.27
C GLU A 33 -12.97 -2.44 -20.81
N ASP A 34 -13.20 -3.75 -20.80
CA ASP A 34 -14.51 -4.35 -21.15
C ASP A 34 -15.53 -4.27 -19.99
N ASN A 35 -15.13 -3.74 -18.84
CA ASN A 35 -15.98 -3.64 -17.66
C ASN A 35 -16.71 -2.28 -17.62
N ARG A 36 -18.04 -2.29 -17.80
CA ARG A 36 -18.88 -1.10 -17.63
C ARG A 36 -18.74 -0.45 -16.25
N GLU A 37 -18.45 -1.26 -15.22
CA GLU A 37 -18.19 -0.78 -13.86
C GLU A 37 -16.94 0.10 -13.83
N TYR A 38 -15.85 -0.35 -14.45
CA TYR A 38 -14.60 0.42 -14.56
C TYR A 38 -14.83 1.78 -15.26
N VAL A 39 -15.58 1.79 -16.38
CA VAL A 39 -15.92 3.05 -17.07
C VAL A 39 -16.69 4.00 -16.15
N MET A 40 -17.65 3.47 -15.39
CA MET A 40 -18.44 4.28 -14.45
C MET A 40 -17.61 4.78 -13.27
N GLU A 41 -16.74 3.95 -12.71
CA GLU A 41 -15.83 4.33 -11.63
C GLU A 41 -14.91 5.48 -12.06
N ASN A 42 -14.32 5.39 -13.25
CA ASN A 42 -13.48 6.46 -13.81
C ASN A 42 -14.27 7.75 -14.05
N PHE A 43 -15.49 7.64 -14.59
CA PHE A 43 -16.35 8.83 -14.78
C PHE A 43 -16.67 9.52 -13.44
N LEU A 44 -16.84 8.75 -12.37
CA LEU A 44 -17.12 9.24 -11.02
C LEU A 44 -15.86 9.63 -10.23
N GLY A 45 -14.66 9.47 -10.82
CA GLY A 45 -13.39 9.72 -10.15
C GLY A 45 -13.14 8.77 -8.97
N ILE A 46 -13.65 7.53 -9.04
CA ILE A 46 -13.41 6.48 -8.06
C ILE A 46 -12.22 5.67 -8.53
N GLU A 47 -11.21 5.57 -7.67
CA GLU A 47 -10.03 4.73 -7.92
C GLU A 47 -9.96 3.61 -6.89
N LYS A 48 -9.66 2.40 -7.37
CA LYS A 48 -9.61 1.20 -6.54
C LYS A 48 -8.27 0.50 -6.73
N LEU A 49 -7.60 0.22 -5.61
CA LEU A 49 -6.35 -0.51 -5.55
C LEU A 49 -6.51 -1.75 -4.67
N ASP A 50 -6.32 -2.92 -5.25
CA ASP A 50 -6.43 -4.21 -4.57
C ASP A 50 -5.07 -4.67 -4.05
N PHE A 51 -5.06 -5.14 -2.81
CA PHE A 51 -3.89 -5.68 -2.13
C PHE A 51 -4.02 -7.18 -1.92
N SER A 52 -2.96 -7.91 -2.23
CA SER A 52 -2.80 -9.33 -1.96
C SER A 52 -1.37 -9.63 -1.52
N PHE A 53 -1.13 -10.82 -0.98
CA PHE A 53 0.17 -11.20 -0.42
C PHE A 53 0.59 -12.58 -0.93
N THR A 54 1.86 -12.72 -1.28
CA THR A 54 2.50 -14.02 -1.54
C THR A 54 3.32 -14.44 -0.33
N ASN A 55 3.40 -15.75 -0.08
CA ASN A 55 4.10 -16.34 1.07
C ASN A 55 3.58 -15.75 2.40
N SER A 56 2.26 -15.72 2.53
CA SER A 56 1.53 -15.07 3.62
C SER A 56 1.25 -15.99 4.81
N GLU A 57 1.73 -17.25 4.78
CA GLU A 57 1.50 -18.23 5.84
C GLU A 57 1.97 -17.72 7.20
N LYS A 58 3.08 -16.97 7.22
CA LYS A 58 3.65 -16.33 8.42
C LYS A 58 2.83 -15.16 8.96
N LEU A 59 1.93 -14.62 8.14
CA LEU A 59 1.06 -13.53 8.54
C LEU A 59 -0.21 -14.03 9.22
N ILE A 60 -0.59 -15.29 9.00
CA ILE A 60 -1.84 -15.86 9.50
C ILE A 60 -1.92 -15.74 11.04
N GLY A 61 -3.05 -15.26 11.53
CA GLY A 61 -3.34 -15.05 12.94
C GLY A 61 -2.77 -13.74 13.50
N LYS A 62 -1.94 -13.00 12.75
CA LYS A 62 -1.39 -11.73 13.22
C LYS A 62 -2.39 -10.59 13.11
N ASN A 63 -2.22 -9.63 14.02
CA ASN A 63 -2.91 -8.35 13.95
C ASN A 63 -2.15 -7.41 13.02
N PHE A 64 -2.85 -6.42 12.49
CA PHE A 64 -2.28 -5.33 11.72
C PHE A 64 -2.92 -3.99 12.04
N LYS A 65 -2.20 -2.94 11.68
CA LYS A 65 -2.66 -1.54 11.71
C LYS A 65 -2.48 -0.89 10.36
N ILE A 66 -3.43 -0.03 10.00
CA ILE A 66 -3.30 0.89 8.87
C ILE A 66 -3.27 2.31 9.41
N THR A 67 -2.24 3.05 9.03
CA THR A 67 -2.05 4.45 9.38
C THR A 67 -2.14 5.29 8.12
N LEU A 68 -2.88 6.38 8.20
CA LEU A 68 -3.00 7.36 7.15
C LEU A 68 -2.35 8.66 7.61
N ARG A 69 -1.39 9.15 6.82
CA ARG A 69 -0.72 10.42 7.05
C ARG A 69 -1.07 11.38 5.94
N LYS A 70 -1.66 12.52 6.28
CA LYS A 70 -1.82 13.67 5.40
C LYS A 70 -0.61 14.57 5.57
N TYR A 71 0.04 14.88 4.47
CA TYR A 71 1.18 15.78 4.44
C TYR A 71 0.79 17.09 3.77
N LYS A 72 1.37 18.18 4.28
CA LYS A 72 1.23 19.52 3.73
C LYS A 72 2.57 20.21 3.75
N ASN A 73 3.00 20.70 2.60
CA ASN A 73 4.30 21.34 2.43
C ASN A 73 5.49 20.54 2.98
N GLY A 74 5.46 19.21 2.82
CA GLY A 74 6.52 18.31 3.29
C GLY A 74 6.43 17.88 4.75
N GLU A 75 5.47 18.39 5.52
CA GLU A 75 5.30 18.06 6.94
C GLU A 75 4.00 17.29 7.18
N ILE A 76 3.94 16.48 8.24
CA ILE A 76 2.72 15.76 8.63
C ILE A 76 1.72 16.79 9.19
N GLU A 77 0.58 16.96 8.51
CA GLU A 77 -0.56 17.76 9.01
C GLU A 77 -1.49 16.89 9.86
N ILE A 78 -1.73 15.64 9.42
CA ILE A 78 -2.60 14.69 10.10
C ILE A 78 -1.92 13.33 10.11
N GLU A 79 -1.91 12.67 11.26
CA GLU A 79 -1.64 11.24 11.38
C GLU A 79 -2.83 10.56 12.06
N LYS A 80 -3.36 9.52 11.43
CA LYS A 80 -4.52 8.80 11.95
C LYS A 80 -4.38 7.29 11.74
N ILE A 81 -4.46 6.53 12.83
CA ILE A 81 -4.67 5.08 12.76
C ILE A 81 -6.13 4.87 12.37
N VAL A 82 -6.36 4.32 11.17
CA VAL A 82 -7.70 4.14 10.60
C VAL A 82 -8.23 2.73 10.81
N ILE A 83 -7.34 1.76 10.99
CA ILE A 83 -7.66 0.38 11.37
C ILE A 83 -6.64 -0.07 12.41
N ASN A 84 -7.13 -0.60 13.53
CA ASN A 84 -6.32 -1.26 14.54
C ASN A 84 -6.98 -2.58 14.97
N THR A 85 -6.64 -3.67 14.28
CA THR A 85 -7.35 -4.95 14.49
C THR A 85 -7.27 -5.47 15.91
N LYS A 86 -6.10 -5.35 16.56
CA LYS A 86 -5.93 -5.73 17.97
C LYS A 86 -6.73 -4.86 18.93
N GLY A 87 -6.66 -3.53 18.75
CA GLY A 87 -7.31 -2.58 19.64
C GLY A 87 -8.83 -2.53 19.50
N GLU A 88 -9.33 -2.81 18.29
CA GLU A 88 -10.76 -2.77 17.95
C GLU A 88 -11.42 -4.16 18.02
N GLY A 89 -10.65 -5.23 18.23
CA GLY A 89 -11.17 -6.61 18.24
C GLY A 89 -11.66 -7.07 16.86
N LEU A 90 -11.05 -6.57 15.79
CA LEU A 90 -11.37 -6.97 14.41
C LEU A 90 -10.67 -8.28 14.03
N PRO A 91 -11.11 -8.96 12.97
CA PRO A 91 -10.48 -10.18 12.49
C PRO A 91 -8.99 -10.02 12.21
N THR A 92 -8.21 -11.02 12.62
CA THR A 92 -6.79 -11.15 12.28
C THR A 92 -6.60 -11.63 10.84
N ILE A 93 -5.36 -11.59 10.36
CA ILE A 93 -5.00 -12.06 9.02
C ILE A 93 -5.34 -13.55 8.87
N ASN A 94 -6.00 -13.91 7.78
CA ASN A 94 -6.28 -15.30 7.41
C ASN A 94 -5.51 -15.68 6.13
N LYS A 95 -5.67 -16.91 5.65
CA LYS A 95 -5.00 -17.41 4.44
C LYS A 95 -5.36 -16.64 3.16
N ASP A 96 -6.56 -16.07 3.11
CA ASP A 96 -7.12 -15.36 1.95
C ASP A 96 -7.03 -13.84 2.16
N PHE A 97 -6.04 -13.37 2.94
CA PHE A 97 -5.92 -11.97 3.31
C PHE A 97 -5.70 -11.11 2.07
N LYS A 98 -6.74 -10.34 1.76
CA LYS A 98 -6.83 -9.37 0.69
C LYS A 98 -7.72 -8.23 1.13
N PHE A 99 -7.47 -7.06 0.60
CA PHE A 99 -8.31 -5.90 0.85
C PHE A 99 -8.18 -4.90 -0.29
N SER A 100 -9.13 -3.99 -0.39
CA SER A 100 -9.13 -2.92 -1.38
C SER A 100 -9.03 -1.57 -0.69
N LEU A 101 -8.22 -0.68 -1.24
CA LEU A 101 -8.26 0.75 -0.98
C LEU A 101 -9.09 1.41 -2.07
N ILE A 102 -10.10 2.18 -1.68
CA ILE A 102 -10.94 2.96 -2.59
C ILE A 102 -10.80 4.43 -2.23
N THR A 103 -10.52 5.24 -3.23
CA THR A 103 -10.41 6.70 -3.09
C THR A 103 -11.37 7.40 -4.03
N GLN A 104 -11.80 8.58 -3.61
CA GLN A 104 -12.60 9.47 -4.46
C GLN A 104 -12.41 10.89 -3.95
N GLN A 105 -11.85 11.74 -4.80
CA GLN A 105 -11.95 13.17 -4.57
C GLN A 105 -13.36 13.63 -4.92
N ILE A 106 -13.99 14.33 -3.97
CA ILE A 106 -15.15 15.19 -4.21
C ILE A 106 -14.76 16.63 -3.88
N LEU A 107 -15.62 17.62 -4.18
CA LEU A 107 -15.33 19.02 -3.89
C LEU A 107 -14.75 19.25 -2.48
N ASN A 108 -13.51 19.74 -2.43
CA ASN A 108 -12.72 20.04 -1.22
C ASN A 108 -12.49 18.85 -0.26
N ASN A 109 -12.80 17.61 -0.64
CA ASN A 109 -12.63 16.46 0.23
C ASN A 109 -12.07 15.25 -0.51
N GLU A 110 -11.18 14.52 0.15
CA GLU A 110 -10.71 13.21 -0.27
C GLU A 110 -11.38 12.13 0.58
N LYS A 111 -12.17 11.26 -0.04
CA LYS A 111 -12.73 10.07 0.61
C LYS A 111 -11.73 8.93 0.48
N ILE A 112 -11.42 8.28 1.59
CA ILE A 112 -10.47 7.17 1.62
C ILE A 112 -11.11 6.03 2.40
N ALA A 113 -11.26 4.88 1.76
CA ALA A 113 -11.92 3.72 2.35
C ALA A 113 -11.09 2.45 2.16
N PHE A 114 -11.11 1.59 3.17
CA PHE A 114 -10.48 0.28 3.16
C PHE A 114 -11.57 -0.78 3.29
N PHE A 115 -11.61 -1.72 2.35
CA PHE A 115 -12.61 -2.80 2.31
C PHE A 115 -11.92 -4.14 2.51
N PHE A 116 -12.29 -4.83 3.58
CA PHE A 116 -11.91 -6.21 3.86
C PHE A 116 -13.13 -7.11 3.67
N PRO A 117 -12.94 -8.43 3.50
CA PRO A 117 -14.07 -9.36 3.38
C PRO A 117 -15.07 -9.31 4.54
N ALA A 118 -14.64 -8.95 5.75
CA ALA A 118 -15.45 -8.99 6.96
C ALA A 118 -15.80 -7.62 7.55
N PHE A 119 -15.09 -6.55 7.16
CA PHE A 119 -15.29 -5.22 7.71
C PHE A 119 -14.76 -4.16 6.74
N PHE A 120 -15.08 -2.90 7.01
CA PHE A 120 -14.53 -1.79 6.24
C PHE A 120 -14.31 -0.58 7.14
N ASN A 121 -13.48 0.35 6.66
CA ASN A 121 -13.31 1.66 7.26
C ASN A 121 -13.46 2.73 6.17
N LYS A 122 -14.04 3.87 6.50
CA LYS A 122 -14.14 5.03 5.60
C LYS A 122 -13.83 6.30 6.35
N GLN A 123 -12.95 7.12 5.78
CA GLN A 123 -12.58 8.44 6.25
C GLN A 123 -12.84 9.48 5.16
N ILE A 124 -13.03 10.71 5.59
CA ILE A 124 -13.15 11.89 4.71
C ILE A 124 -12.18 12.93 5.26
N PHE A 125 -11.32 13.45 4.40
CA PHE A 125 -10.35 14.48 4.75
C PHE A 125 -10.61 15.72 3.91
N GLU A 126 -10.60 16.89 4.54
CA GLU A 126 -10.58 18.13 3.78
C GLU A 126 -9.25 18.22 3.00
N VAL A 127 -9.35 18.63 1.74
CA VAL A 127 -8.19 18.93 0.89
C VAL A 127 -8.18 20.37 0.43
N ASN A 128 -7.02 20.86 -0.04
CA ASN A 128 -6.89 22.23 -0.53
C ASN A 128 -7.96 22.55 -1.58
N LYS A 129 -8.68 23.66 -1.38
CA LYS A 129 -9.74 24.15 -2.25
C LYS A 129 -9.28 24.50 -3.68
N LYS A 130 -7.97 24.61 -3.91
CA LYS A 130 -7.41 24.80 -5.25
C LYS A 130 -7.56 23.56 -6.14
N PHE A 131 -7.65 22.37 -5.54
CA PHE A 131 -7.80 21.12 -6.28
C PHE A 131 -9.23 21.02 -6.79
N LYS A 132 -9.37 20.84 -8.10
CA LYS A 132 -10.68 20.63 -8.72
C LYS A 132 -11.18 19.23 -8.36
N ASP A 133 -12.47 19.03 -8.50
CA ASP A 133 -13.09 17.72 -8.32
C ASP A 133 -12.42 16.66 -9.21
N GLY A 134 -12.19 15.46 -8.67
CA GLY A 134 -11.58 14.33 -9.39
C GLY A 134 -10.13 14.52 -9.86
N THR A 135 -9.33 15.39 -9.23
CA THR A 135 -7.93 15.65 -9.60
C THR A 135 -6.88 14.95 -8.74
N MET A 136 -7.19 14.59 -7.49
CA MET A 136 -6.33 13.75 -6.67
C MET A 136 -6.35 12.34 -7.26
N LEU A 137 -5.17 11.74 -7.33
CA LEU A 137 -4.93 10.45 -7.97
C LEU A 137 -4.31 9.49 -6.97
N LEU A 138 -4.91 8.31 -6.86
CA LEU A 138 -4.36 7.15 -6.20
C LEU A 138 -3.20 6.59 -7.03
N ARG A 139 -2.12 6.22 -6.35
CA ARG A 139 -0.90 5.70 -6.95
C ARG A 139 -0.39 4.53 -6.16
N GLU A 140 0.11 3.54 -6.89
CA GLU A 140 0.91 2.46 -6.31
C GLU A 140 2.30 2.97 -5.96
N VAL A 141 2.78 2.65 -4.76
CA VAL A 141 4.13 3.06 -4.30
C VAL A 141 5.25 2.16 -4.84
N ASN A 142 4.95 1.17 -5.67
CA ASN A 142 5.92 0.26 -6.29
C ASN A 142 6.11 0.49 -7.81
N GLY A 143 5.55 1.55 -8.36
CA GLY A 143 5.65 1.87 -9.78
C GLY A 143 4.99 0.85 -10.72
N GLY A 144 4.05 0.03 -10.23
CA GLY A 144 3.17 -0.83 -11.03
C GLY A 144 3.74 -2.18 -11.46
N TYR A 145 5.00 -2.50 -11.14
CA TYR A 145 5.64 -3.75 -11.60
C TYR A 145 6.40 -4.52 -10.51
N GLU A 146 6.56 -3.97 -9.31
CA GLU A 146 7.41 -4.56 -8.28
C GLU A 146 6.62 -5.04 -7.06
N LYS A 147 6.92 -6.27 -6.61
CA LYS A 147 6.40 -6.76 -5.33
C LYS A 147 7.13 -6.06 -4.18
N ILE A 148 6.40 -5.59 -3.17
CA ILE A 148 7.00 -4.94 -2.00
C ILE A 148 7.35 -6.01 -0.98
N ASN A 149 8.63 -6.11 -0.62
CA ASN A 149 9.05 -7.01 0.45
C ASN A 149 8.47 -6.54 1.78
N PHE A 150 7.86 -7.48 2.49
CA PHE A 150 7.16 -7.25 3.75
C PHE A 150 7.98 -7.80 4.92
N GLU A 151 8.14 -7.02 5.98
CA GLU A 151 8.77 -7.42 7.24
C GLU A 151 7.77 -7.23 8.38
N ILE A 152 7.54 -8.28 9.18
CA ILE A 152 6.68 -8.20 10.37
C ILE A 152 7.31 -7.24 11.39
N GLY A 153 6.49 -6.45 12.07
CA GLY A 153 6.93 -5.45 13.04
C GLY A 153 7.44 -4.15 12.40
N LYS A 154 7.50 -4.06 11.07
CA LYS A 154 7.96 -2.88 10.35
C LYS A 154 6.83 -2.20 9.59
N GLU A 155 6.74 -0.89 9.75
CA GLU A 155 5.82 -0.06 8.98
C GLU A 155 6.31 0.05 7.52
N ILE A 156 5.41 -0.17 6.57
CA ILE A 156 5.67 -0.02 5.14
C ILE A 156 4.67 0.92 4.49
N GLN A 157 5.11 1.68 3.49
CA GLN A 157 4.21 2.45 2.64
C GLN A 157 3.51 1.50 1.65
N ILE A 158 2.21 1.65 1.47
CA ILE A 158 1.41 0.77 0.60
C ILE A 158 0.67 1.52 -0.52
N ALA A 159 0.39 2.80 -0.33
CA ALA A 159 -0.30 3.63 -1.31
C ALA A 159 0.00 5.12 -1.09
N LEU A 160 -0.12 5.88 -2.17
CA LEU A 160 0.09 7.31 -2.22
C LEU A 160 -1.11 7.95 -2.93
N ILE A 161 -1.63 9.06 -2.41
CA ILE A 161 -2.66 9.86 -3.07
C ILE A 161 -2.11 11.27 -3.26
N THR A 162 -2.00 11.74 -4.50
CA THR A 162 -1.41 13.04 -4.84
C THR A 162 -2.32 13.89 -5.68
N PRO A 163 -2.21 15.23 -5.64
CA PRO A 163 -2.76 16.09 -6.69
C PRO A 163 -2.17 15.77 -8.07
N PRO A 164 -2.77 16.28 -9.16
CA PRO A 164 -2.20 16.10 -10.47
C PRO A 164 -0.87 16.85 -10.58
N ASN A 165 -0.04 16.47 -11.55
CA ASN A 165 1.20 17.19 -11.79
C ASN A 165 0.91 18.60 -12.31
N ASP A 166 1.25 19.61 -11.52
CA ASP A 166 1.11 21.02 -11.87
C ASP A 166 2.30 21.51 -12.73
N ASN A 167 3.32 20.69 -12.98
CA ASN A 167 4.45 21.03 -13.84
C ASN A 167 4.14 20.75 -15.33
N PRO A 168 3.91 21.79 -16.15
CA PRO A 168 3.55 21.63 -17.57
C PRO A 168 4.65 20.97 -18.40
N ASP A 169 5.93 21.15 -18.03
CA ASP A 169 7.07 20.60 -18.78
C ASP A 169 7.22 19.08 -18.62
N LYS A 170 6.66 18.51 -17.56
CA LYS A 170 6.70 17.06 -17.29
C LYS A 170 5.40 16.34 -17.64
N GLY A 171 4.37 17.08 -18.09
CA GLY A 171 3.05 16.55 -18.44
C GLY A 171 2.45 15.64 -17.36
N ASN A 172 1.61 14.68 -17.74
CA ASN A 172 1.01 13.74 -16.80
C ASN A 172 2.02 12.77 -16.14
N LEU A 173 3.27 12.71 -16.63
CA LEU A 173 4.30 11.76 -16.20
C LEU A 173 5.18 12.29 -15.06
N GLY A 174 5.11 13.58 -14.73
CA GLY A 174 6.00 14.18 -13.72
C GLY A 174 5.91 13.54 -12.33
N TYR A 175 4.77 12.93 -12.02
CA TYR A 175 4.54 12.17 -10.78
C TYR A 175 4.49 10.64 -10.98
N CYS A 176 4.97 10.10 -12.11
CA CYS A 176 5.20 8.66 -12.27
C CYS A 176 6.58 8.25 -11.73
N GLU A 177 7.58 9.16 -11.71
CA GLU A 177 8.87 8.95 -11.01
C GLU A 177 8.71 8.89 -9.49
N VAL A 178 7.62 9.45 -9.00
CA VAL A 178 7.32 9.73 -7.60
C VAL A 178 6.93 8.46 -6.84
N SER A 179 6.46 7.43 -7.54
CA SER A 179 5.76 6.30 -6.93
C SER A 179 6.61 5.02 -6.94
N LYS A 180 7.95 5.15 -6.89
CA LYS A 180 8.91 4.04 -6.94
C LYS A 180 9.62 3.85 -5.59
N GLY A 181 9.10 2.95 -4.76
CA GLY A 181 9.72 2.48 -3.53
C GLY A 181 9.28 3.24 -2.27
N ASN A 182 10.12 3.18 -1.24
CA ASN A 182 9.90 3.87 0.03
C ASN A 182 10.12 5.38 -0.15
N ILE A 183 9.03 6.15 -0.16
CA ILE A 183 9.05 7.60 -0.40
C ILE A 183 9.67 8.29 0.82
N ASP A 184 10.83 8.88 0.60
CA ASP A 184 11.47 9.81 1.54
C ASP A 184 10.82 11.18 1.38
N VAL A 185 9.90 11.52 2.27
CA VAL A 185 9.05 12.72 2.16
C VAL A 185 9.86 14.01 2.08
N GLU A 186 10.96 14.13 2.81
CA GLU A 186 11.79 15.34 2.83
C GLU A 186 12.42 15.55 1.45
N LYS A 187 13.14 14.54 0.95
CA LYS A 187 13.74 14.58 -0.40
C LYS A 187 12.69 14.77 -1.49
N TRP A 188 11.53 14.15 -1.30
CA TRP A 188 10.43 14.21 -2.25
C TRP A 188 9.82 15.61 -2.31
N TYR A 189 9.59 16.24 -1.16
CA TYR A 189 9.13 17.62 -1.11
C TYR A 189 10.19 18.60 -1.65
N GLU A 190 11.47 18.40 -1.38
CA GLU A 190 12.55 19.20 -1.98
C GLU A 190 12.50 19.17 -3.51
N LYS A 191 12.30 18.00 -4.11
CA LYS A 191 12.30 17.83 -5.56
C LYS A 191 11.02 18.31 -6.25
N TYR A 192 9.85 18.01 -5.67
CA TYR A 192 8.56 18.20 -6.37
C TYR A 192 7.69 19.32 -5.78
N LYS A 193 7.97 19.77 -4.55
CA LYS A 193 7.23 20.85 -3.86
C LYS A 193 5.71 20.63 -3.85
N ILE A 194 5.29 19.37 -3.76
CA ILE A 194 3.86 19.00 -3.73
C ILE A 194 3.23 19.57 -2.47
N SER A 195 2.19 20.38 -2.65
CA SER A 195 1.61 21.15 -1.56
C SER A 195 0.87 20.31 -0.54
N GLU A 196 0.27 19.21 -0.97
CA GLU A 196 -0.55 18.36 -0.13
C GLU A 196 -0.67 16.97 -0.74
N PHE A 197 -0.63 15.91 0.07
CA PHE A 197 -0.79 14.52 -0.37
C PHE A 197 -1.07 13.59 0.82
N PHE A 198 -1.42 12.33 0.54
CA PHE A 198 -1.60 11.30 1.56
C PHE A 198 -0.65 10.14 1.33
N LEU A 199 -0.03 9.63 2.39
CA LEU A 199 0.66 8.35 2.40
C LEU A 199 -0.05 7.39 3.35
N ILE A 200 -0.20 6.16 2.89
CA ILE A 200 -0.86 5.09 3.62
C ILE A 200 0.18 4.05 3.99
N TYR A 201 0.13 3.63 5.24
CA TYR A 201 1.09 2.73 5.85
C TYR A 201 0.39 1.50 6.41
N LEU A 202 1.07 0.35 6.31
CA LEU A 202 0.67 -0.92 6.91
C LEU A 202 1.78 -1.39 7.84
N ILE A 203 1.39 -1.90 8.99
CA ILE A 203 2.26 -2.70 9.85
C ILE A 203 1.49 -3.97 10.27
N VAL A 204 2.13 -5.13 10.12
CA VAL A 204 1.67 -6.38 10.73
C VAL A 204 2.44 -6.52 12.03
N GLU A 205 1.71 -6.68 13.13
CA GLU A 205 2.27 -6.76 14.47
C GLU A 205 2.98 -8.11 14.69
N GLU A 206 3.97 -8.12 15.60
CA GLU A 206 4.66 -9.33 16.03
C GLU A 206 3.73 -10.37 16.67
#